data_AF-A0A954Y3Y6-F1
#
_entry.id   AF-A0A954Y3Y6-F1
#
_cell.length_a   1.000
_cell.length_b   1.000
_cell.length_c   1.000
_cell.angle_alpha   90.00
_cell.angle_beta   90.00
_cell.angle_gamma   90.00
#
_symmetry.space_group_name_H-M   'P 1'
#
loop_
_entity.id
_entity.type
_entity.pdbx_description
1 polymer ?
#
loop_
_entity_poly.entity_id
_entity_poly.type
_entity_poly.pdbx_seq_one_letter_code
_entity_poly.pdbx_strand_id
1 'polypeptide(L)'
;MKATAYLLQAALVGIWWIGLATSESFFAAFQFDGIGRAAFWSFLAPDVLVIASLSLLRAYKQSRTVELLVLGGFAYAALYCVNATLLTSSGYLSSGLMLLGLCYNAFLCFDTELFRNSQTSSVKVIALKTFVQIVCTWILALVVVPYTLMEAFDSLSAPSFNLAALAGMTLFLPTSLLGLVSAYYMVRYGGGTPLPIDQAVRLVDRGPYRFVRNPMAIAGIGQGLCVALIFESIPVLSYAMLGAVVWHLAVRPIEERNLAERFGEEYLMYRSRVWCWIPKLPKV
;
A
#
# COMPACT_ATOMS: atom_id res chain seq x y z
N MET A 1 5.67 -6.99 -16.34
CA MET A 1 5.79 -6.23 -15.07
C MET A 1 4.82 -6.71 -13.99
N LYS A 2 3.57 -7.09 -14.30
CA LYS A 2 2.70 -7.81 -13.33
C LYS A 2 3.30 -9.11 -12.78
N ALA A 3 4.24 -9.73 -13.51
CA ALA A 3 4.94 -10.94 -13.07
C ALA A 3 5.58 -10.79 -11.68
N THR A 4 6.32 -9.71 -11.43
CA THR A 4 6.97 -9.45 -10.14
C THR A 4 5.95 -9.28 -9.02
N ALA A 5 4.83 -8.61 -9.30
CA ALA A 5 3.73 -8.43 -8.36
C ALA A 5 3.12 -9.78 -7.93
N TYR A 6 2.84 -10.67 -8.88
CA TYR A 6 2.30 -12.01 -8.58
C TYR A 6 3.33 -12.95 -7.92
N LEU A 7 4.62 -12.84 -8.25
CA LEU A 7 5.68 -13.57 -7.52
C LEU A 7 5.77 -13.12 -6.07
N LEU A 8 5.75 -11.80 -5.83
CA LEU A 8 5.77 -11.23 -4.50
C LEU A 8 4.55 -11.69 -3.70
N GLN A 9 3.36 -11.66 -4.31
CA GLN A 9 2.14 -12.15 -3.68
C GLN A 9 2.24 -13.62 -3.26
N ALA A 10 2.70 -14.50 -4.16
CA ALA A 10 2.88 -15.91 -3.85
C ALA A 10 3.86 -16.11 -2.68
N ALA A 11 4.96 -15.36 -2.66
CA ALA A 11 5.93 -15.39 -1.58
C ALA A 11 5.34 -14.89 -0.26
N LEU A 12 4.60 -13.77 -0.26
CA LEU A 12 3.95 -13.22 0.93
C LEU A 12 2.92 -14.18 1.52
N VAL A 13 2.09 -14.81 0.70
CA VAL A 13 1.12 -15.82 1.14
C VAL A 13 1.84 -17.02 1.76
N GLY A 14 2.93 -17.50 1.14
CA GLY A 14 3.74 -18.59 1.68
C GLY A 14 4.38 -18.23 3.02
N ILE A 15 5.00 -17.05 3.12
CA ILE A 15 5.61 -16.56 4.37
C ILE A 15 4.56 -16.40 5.47
N TRP A 16 3.36 -15.91 5.14
CA TRP A 16 2.27 -15.75 6.08
C TRP A 16 1.81 -17.10 6.66
N TRP A 17 1.58 -18.10 5.80
CA TRP A 17 1.21 -19.45 6.26
C TRP A 17 2.31 -20.13 7.09
N ILE A 18 3.58 -19.93 6.74
CA ILE A 18 4.71 -20.39 7.56
C ILE A 18 4.69 -19.69 8.93
N GLY A 19 4.44 -18.37 8.97
CA GLY A 19 4.31 -17.62 10.21
C GLY A 19 3.20 -18.16 11.11
N LEU A 20 2.01 -18.41 10.54
CA LEU A 20 0.87 -18.99 11.25
C LEU A 20 1.16 -20.40 11.80
N ALA A 21 1.95 -21.20 11.07
CA ALA A 21 2.31 -22.56 11.49
C ALA A 21 3.40 -22.61 12.57
N THR A 22 4.25 -21.57 12.64
CA THR A 22 5.46 -21.59 13.48
C THR A 22 5.34 -20.75 14.75
N SER A 23 4.40 -19.81 14.80
CA SER A 23 4.23 -18.90 15.93
C SER A 23 2.77 -18.84 16.38
N GLU A 24 2.50 -19.32 17.60
CA GLU A 24 1.16 -19.24 18.21
C GLU A 24 0.72 -17.80 18.46
N SER A 25 1.64 -16.88 18.81
CA SER A 25 1.32 -15.45 18.96
C SER A 25 0.97 -14.82 17.62
N PHE A 26 1.66 -15.18 16.54
CA PHE A 26 1.32 -14.72 15.19
C PHE A 26 -0.02 -15.29 14.75
N PHE A 27 -0.29 -16.58 15.00
CA PHE A 27 -1.58 -17.20 14.74
C PHE A 27 -2.72 -16.51 15.49
N ALA A 28 -2.55 -16.23 16.78
CA ALA A 28 -3.53 -15.52 17.60
C ALA A 28 -3.88 -14.13 17.05
N ALA A 29 -2.88 -13.38 16.56
CA ALA A 29 -3.08 -12.05 15.97
C ALA A 29 -4.02 -12.04 14.75
N PHE A 30 -4.11 -13.16 14.03
CA PHE A 30 -4.99 -13.31 12.85
C PHE A 30 -6.26 -14.12 13.12
N GLN A 31 -6.49 -14.54 14.36
CA GLN A 31 -7.64 -15.37 14.70
C GLN A 31 -8.91 -14.53 14.92
N PHE A 32 -10.06 -15.19 14.78
CA PHE A 32 -11.38 -14.65 15.09
C PHE A 32 -11.92 -15.37 16.33
N ASP A 33 -12.52 -14.63 17.25
CA ASP A 33 -13.09 -15.22 18.46
C ASP A 33 -14.23 -16.18 18.12
N GLY A 34 -14.24 -17.36 18.75
CA GLY A 34 -15.28 -18.37 18.49
C GLY A 34 -15.14 -19.14 17.16
N ILE A 35 -14.22 -18.76 16.26
CA ILE A 35 -13.87 -19.57 15.09
C ILE A 35 -12.83 -20.61 15.48
N GLY A 36 -13.24 -21.87 15.43
CA GLY A 36 -12.36 -23.00 15.76
C GLY A 36 -11.15 -23.09 14.84
N ARG A 37 -10.01 -23.52 15.40
CA ARG A 37 -8.74 -23.71 14.69
C ARG A 37 -8.91 -24.51 13.39
N ALA A 38 -9.70 -25.59 13.42
CA ALA A 38 -9.97 -26.42 12.23
C ALA A 38 -10.64 -25.63 11.08
N ALA A 39 -11.59 -24.74 11.39
CA ALA A 39 -12.24 -23.90 10.38
C ALA A 39 -11.24 -22.91 9.76
N PHE A 40 -10.37 -22.30 10.58
CA PHE A 40 -9.32 -21.42 10.09
C PHE A 40 -8.32 -22.16 9.18
N TRP A 41 -7.83 -23.33 9.62
CA TRP A 41 -6.87 -24.12 8.83
C TRP A 41 -7.45 -24.70 7.55
N SER A 42 -8.78 -24.75 7.40
CA SER A 42 -9.41 -25.15 6.14
C SER A 42 -9.08 -24.21 4.96
N PHE A 43 -8.65 -22.97 5.23
CA PHE A 43 -8.22 -22.01 4.22
C PHE A 43 -6.81 -22.26 3.67
N LEU A 44 -5.98 -23.07 4.34
CA LEU A 44 -4.62 -23.35 3.88
C LEU A 44 -4.59 -23.95 2.47
N ALA A 45 -5.41 -24.97 2.22
CA ALA A 45 -5.41 -25.65 0.93
C ALA A 45 -5.92 -24.73 -0.21
N PRO A 46 -7.07 -24.02 -0.08
CA PRO A 46 -7.48 -23.01 -1.04
C PRO A 46 -6.43 -21.92 -1.28
N ASP A 47 -5.79 -21.40 -0.24
CA ASP A 47 -4.78 -20.34 -0.39
C ASP A 47 -3.55 -20.84 -1.15
N VAL A 48 -3.07 -22.04 -0.84
CA VAL A 48 -1.92 -22.63 -1.55
C VAL A 48 -2.28 -22.94 -3.00
N LEU A 49 -3.44 -23.56 -3.25
CA LEU A 49 -3.83 -24.04 -4.58
C LEU A 49 -4.34 -22.93 -5.49
N VAL A 50 -5.21 -22.05 -4.97
CA VAL A 50 -5.89 -21.01 -5.75
C VAL A 50 -5.14 -19.70 -5.71
N ILE A 51 -4.63 -19.27 -4.54
CA ILE A 51 -3.96 -17.97 -4.45
C ILE A 51 -2.48 -18.10 -4.83
N ALA A 52 -1.69 -18.86 -4.09
CA ALA A 52 -0.24 -18.93 -4.27
C ALA A 52 0.15 -19.59 -5.60
N SER A 53 -0.37 -20.78 -5.90
CA SER A 53 -0.01 -21.54 -7.11
C SER A 53 -0.47 -20.83 -8.40
N LEU A 54 -1.68 -20.26 -8.42
CA LEU A 54 -2.12 -19.48 -9.58
C LEU A 54 -1.40 -18.14 -9.70
N SER A 55 -0.97 -17.52 -8.59
CA SER A 55 -0.12 -16.33 -8.64
C SER A 55 1.26 -16.67 -9.24
N LEU A 56 1.87 -17.79 -8.86
CA LEU A 56 3.09 -18.29 -9.51
C LEU A 56 2.84 -18.57 -11.00
N LEU A 57 1.77 -19.30 -11.34
CA LEU A 57 1.41 -19.55 -12.74
C LEU A 57 1.23 -18.24 -13.51
N ARG A 58 0.54 -17.26 -12.94
CA ARG A 58 0.32 -15.95 -13.54
C ARG A 58 1.62 -15.19 -13.73
N ALA A 59 2.60 -15.36 -12.84
CA ALA A 59 3.89 -14.71 -13.00
C ALA A 59 4.63 -15.15 -14.26
N TYR A 60 4.56 -16.44 -14.60
CA TYR A 60 5.25 -17.00 -15.77
C TYR A 60 4.39 -17.00 -17.04
N LYS A 61 3.06 -17.14 -16.91
CA LYS A 61 2.11 -17.20 -18.03
C LYS A 61 1.14 -16.04 -17.99
N GLN A 62 1.14 -15.23 -19.04
CA GLN A 62 0.19 -14.12 -19.19
C GLN A 62 -1.20 -14.66 -19.55
N SER A 63 -2.09 -14.73 -18.55
CA SER A 63 -3.47 -15.19 -18.74
C SER A 63 -4.43 -14.37 -17.88
N ARG A 64 -5.38 -13.70 -18.53
CA ARG A 64 -6.44 -12.93 -17.87
C ARG A 64 -7.33 -13.81 -16.99
N THR A 65 -7.62 -15.02 -17.44
CA THR A 65 -8.42 -15.99 -16.67
C THR A 65 -7.75 -16.30 -15.33
N VAL A 66 -6.43 -16.49 -15.31
CA VAL A 66 -5.68 -16.76 -14.06
C VAL A 66 -5.73 -15.54 -13.13
N GLU A 67 -5.63 -14.31 -13.66
CA GLU A 67 -5.79 -13.09 -12.83
C GLU A 67 -7.16 -13.03 -12.16
N LEU A 68 -8.23 -13.31 -12.92
CA LEU A 68 -9.60 -13.27 -12.42
C LEU A 68 -9.89 -14.39 -11.41
N LEU A 69 -9.28 -15.57 -11.58
CA LEU A 69 -9.39 -16.65 -10.60
C LEU A 69 -8.71 -16.27 -9.28
N VAL A 70 -7.51 -15.69 -9.33
CA VAL A 70 -6.81 -15.18 -8.13
C VAL A 70 -7.63 -14.08 -7.45
N LEU A 71 -8.17 -13.13 -8.24
CA LEU A 71 -9.06 -12.09 -7.73
C LEU A 71 -10.30 -12.68 -7.05
N GLY A 72 -10.92 -13.70 -7.65
CA GLY A 72 -12.05 -14.42 -7.08
C GLY A 72 -11.70 -15.12 -5.77
N GLY A 73 -10.51 -15.71 -5.67
CA GLY A 73 -10.00 -16.30 -4.42
C GLY A 73 -9.89 -15.25 -3.30
N PHE A 74 -9.28 -14.10 -3.58
CA PHE A 74 -9.23 -13.00 -2.62
C PHE A 74 -10.61 -12.42 -2.28
N ALA A 75 -11.52 -12.34 -3.26
CA ALA A 75 -12.87 -11.84 -3.03
C ALA A 75 -13.65 -12.77 -2.08
N TYR A 76 -13.55 -14.08 -2.28
CA TYR A 76 -14.15 -15.08 -1.40
C TYR A 76 -13.56 -14.98 0.03
N ALA A 77 -12.24 -14.97 0.16
CA ALA A 77 -11.57 -14.87 1.46
C ALA A 77 -11.91 -13.56 2.19
N ALA A 78 -11.97 -12.43 1.47
CA ALA A 78 -12.35 -11.14 2.03
C ALA A 78 -13.80 -11.12 2.52
N LEU A 79 -14.75 -11.65 1.73
CA LEU A 79 -16.15 -11.76 2.14
C LEU A 79 -16.30 -12.65 3.38
N TYR A 80 -15.58 -13.78 3.42
CA TYR A 80 -15.57 -14.65 4.60
C TYR A 80 -15.05 -13.92 5.83
N CYS A 81 -13.89 -13.25 5.74
CA CYS A 81 -13.29 -12.55 6.87
C CYS A 81 -14.19 -11.40 7.35
N VAL A 82 -14.75 -10.60 6.45
CA VAL A 82 -15.69 -9.54 6.81
C VAL A 82 -16.91 -10.11 7.53
N ASN A 83 -17.50 -11.20 7.02
CA ASN A 83 -18.61 -11.86 7.68
C ASN A 83 -18.22 -12.42 9.06
N ALA A 84 -17.04 -13.02 9.18
CA ALA A 84 -16.51 -13.49 10.45
C ALA A 84 -16.35 -12.33 11.45
N THR A 85 -15.74 -11.22 11.06
CA THR A 85 -15.63 -10.02 11.91
C THR A 85 -16.99 -9.47 12.32
N LEU A 86 -17.99 -9.46 11.44
CA LEU A 86 -19.33 -9.00 11.80
C LEU A 86 -20.01 -9.92 12.82
N LEU A 87 -19.78 -11.23 12.74
CA LEU A 87 -20.37 -12.21 13.65
C LEU A 87 -19.66 -12.27 15.00
N THR A 88 -18.34 -12.12 15.02
CA THR A 88 -17.52 -12.29 16.22
C THR A 88 -17.13 -10.97 16.88
N SER A 89 -17.33 -9.84 16.18
CA SER A 89 -16.82 -8.51 16.57
C SER A 89 -15.30 -8.47 16.80
N SER A 90 -14.55 -9.34 16.11
CA SER A 90 -13.09 -9.50 16.22
C SER A 90 -12.42 -9.84 14.89
N GLY A 91 -11.11 -10.06 14.88
CA GLY A 91 -10.36 -10.39 13.65
C GLY A 91 -10.23 -9.21 12.66
N TYR A 92 -10.23 -7.97 13.16
CA TYR A 92 -10.12 -6.76 12.33
C TYR A 92 -8.85 -6.75 11.47
N LEU A 93 -7.73 -7.25 12.00
CA LEU A 93 -6.47 -7.34 11.26
C LEU A 93 -6.60 -8.28 10.04
N SER A 94 -7.16 -9.47 10.24
CA SER A 94 -7.37 -10.47 9.17
C SER A 94 -8.29 -9.95 8.08
N SER A 95 -9.43 -9.37 8.47
CA SER A 95 -10.38 -8.75 7.55
C SER A 95 -9.77 -7.57 6.78
N GLY A 96 -9.03 -6.71 7.48
CA GLY A 96 -8.30 -5.60 6.87
C GLY A 96 -7.28 -6.09 5.85
N LEU A 97 -6.46 -7.08 6.20
CA LEU A 97 -5.46 -7.66 5.30
C LEU A 97 -6.10 -8.29 4.06
N MET A 98 -7.21 -9.02 4.20
CA MET A 98 -7.90 -9.63 3.06
C MET A 98 -8.55 -8.57 2.15
N LEU A 99 -9.13 -7.51 2.71
CA LEU A 99 -9.65 -6.40 1.92
C LEU A 99 -8.54 -5.66 1.16
N LEU A 100 -7.38 -5.44 1.80
CA LEU A 100 -6.20 -4.87 1.13
C LEU A 100 -5.71 -5.79 0.00
N GLY A 101 -5.65 -7.10 0.23
CA GLY A 101 -5.30 -8.09 -0.78
C GLY A 101 -6.29 -8.10 -1.97
N LEU A 102 -7.59 -7.99 -1.69
CA LEU A 102 -8.63 -7.85 -2.71
C LEU A 102 -8.44 -6.56 -3.53
N CYS A 103 -8.27 -5.42 -2.87
CA CYS A 103 -8.02 -4.13 -3.54
C CYS A 103 -6.75 -4.17 -4.40
N TYR A 104 -5.68 -4.81 -3.90
CA TYR A 104 -4.44 -4.99 -4.63
C TYR A 104 -4.64 -5.86 -5.88
N ASN A 105 -5.35 -6.98 -5.79
CA ASN A 105 -5.63 -7.83 -6.94
C ASN A 105 -6.60 -7.17 -7.93
N ALA A 106 -7.54 -6.37 -7.44
CA ALA A 106 -8.40 -5.55 -8.30
C ALA A 106 -7.56 -4.51 -9.05
N PHE A 107 -6.61 -3.86 -8.38
CA PHE A 107 -5.64 -2.97 -9.02
C PHE A 107 -4.81 -3.71 -10.08
N LEU A 108 -4.30 -4.91 -9.80
CA LEU A 108 -3.55 -5.70 -10.78
C LEU A 108 -4.40 -6.14 -11.98
N CYS A 109 -5.68 -6.45 -11.77
CA CYS A 109 -6.59 -6.83 -12.85
C CYS A 109 -6.99 -5.60 -13.67
N PHE A 110 -7.34 -4.49 -13.05
CA PHE A 110 -7.95 -3.34 -13.72
C PHE A 110 -7.02 -2.13 -13.79
N ASP A 111 -5.70 -2.37 -13.85
CA ASP A 111 -4.69 -1.30 -13.90
C ASP A 111 -4.83 -0.41 -15.13
N THR A 112 -5.41 -0.88 -16.23
CA THR A 112 -5.67 -0.03 -17.40
C THR A 112 -6.92 0.84 -17.22
N GLU A 113 -7.95 0.31 -16.57
CA GLU A 113 -9.27 0.94 -16.43
C GLU A 113 -9.36 1.86 -15.22
N LEU A 114 -8.53 1.60 -14.19
CA LEU A 114 -8.45 2.40 -12.98
C LEU A 114 -7.75 3.74 -13.24
N PHE A 115 -6.77 3.78 -14.14
CA PHE A 115 -6.01 4.98 -14.45
C PHE A 115 -6.81 5.91 -15.37
N ARG A 116 -7.48 6.91 -14.77
CA ARG A 116 -8.38 7.84 -15.48
C ARG A 116 -7.94 9.27 -15.30
N ASN A 117 -7.77 9.97 -16.41
CA ASN A 117 -7.42 11.39 -16.40
C ASN A 117 -8.50 12.21 -15.70
N SER A 118 -8.08 13.26 -14.99
CA SER A 118 -9.04 14.18 -14.40
C SER A 118 -9.88 14.88 -15.46
N GLN A 119 -11.19 14.89 -15.23
CA GLN A 119 -12.17 15.51 -16.12
C GLN A 119 -12.47 16.97 -15.74
N THR A 120 -11.98 17.44 -14.58
CA THR A 120 -12.20 18.81 -14.11
C THR A 120 -10.93 19.64 -14.27
N SER A 121 -11.07 20.86 -14.76
CA SER A 121 -9.99 21.85 -14.80
C SER A 121 -9.97 22.75 -13.55
N SER A 122 -10.96 22.62 -12.66
CA SER A 122 -11.08 23.48 -11.48
C SER A 122 -10.11 23.07 -10.39
N VAL A 123 -9.10 23.92 -10.15
CA VAL A 123 -8.10 23.73 -9.10
C VAL A 123 -8.75 23.55 -7.72
N LYS A 124 -9.86 24.23 -7.44
CA LYS A 124 -10.58 24.11 -6.16
C LYS A 124 -11.16 22.70 -5.96
N VAL A 125 -11.74 22.12 -7.01
CA VAL A 125 -12.30 20.76 -6.96
C VAL A 125 -11.20 19.73 -6.81
N ILE A 126 -10.11 19.87 -7.57
CA ILE A 126 -8.94 18.98 -7.47
C ILE A 126 -8.31 19.07 -6.08
N ALA A 127 -8.21 20.28 -5.51
CA ALA A 127 -7.71 20.50 -4.16
C ALA A 127 -8.59 19.82 -3.11
N LEU A 128 -9.92 19.96 -3.20
CA LEU A 128 -10.85 19.32 -2.29
C LEU A 128 -10.76 17.79 -2.36
N LYS A 129 -10.75 17.22 -3.58
CA LYS A 129 -10.56 15.77 -3.77
C LYS A 129 -9.24 15.29 -3.17
N THR A 130 -8.15 16.00 -3.46
CA THR A 130 -6.82 15.67 -2.93
C THR A 130 -6.80 15.77 -1.40
N PHE A 131 -7.45 16.77 -0.81
CA PHE A 131 -7.59 16.90 0.63
C PHE A 131 -8.33 15.71 1.25
N VAL A 132 -9.49 15.34 0.70
CA VAL A 132 -10.25 14.16 1.14
C VAL A 132 -9.40 12.89 1.03
N GLN A 133 -8.69 12.72 -0.09
CA GLN A 133 -7.80 11.57 -0.29
C GLN A 133 -6.67 11.51 0.75
N ILE A 134 -6.02 12.65 1.05
CA ILE A 134 -4.97 12.72 2.08
C ILE A 134 -5.54 12.33 3.43
N VAL A 135 -6.68 12.92 3.83
CA VAL A 135 -7.32 12.63 5.12
C VAL A 135 -7.67 11.15 5.22
N CYS A 136 -8.36 10.59 4.22
CA CYS A 136 -8.72 9.16 4.20
C CYS A 136 -7.48 8.25 4.24
N THR A 137 -6.47 8.56 3.44
CA THR A 137 -5.24 7.74 3.37
C THR A 137 -4.46 7.81 4.67
N TRP A 138 -4.34 8.99 5.29
CA TRP A 138 -3.62 9.15 6.55
C TRP A 138 -4.36 8.52 7.72
N ILE A 139 -5.68 8.69 7.82
CA ILE A 139 -6.47 7.99 8.84
C ILE A 139 -6.29 6.47 8.70
N LEU A 140 -6.44 5.94 7.49
CA LEU A 140 -6.30 4.50 7.26
C LEU A 140 -4.88 4.02 7.56
N ALA A 141 -3.87 4.61 6.92
CA ALA A 141 -2.50 4.10 6.93
C ALA A 141 -1.69 4.46 8.18
N LEU A 142 -2.02 5.55 8.87
CA LEU A 142 -1.26 6.06 10.03
C LEU A 142 -2.00 5.93 11.36
N VAL A 143 -3.31 5.65 11.33
CA VAL A 143 -4.11 5.45 12.56
C VAL A 143 -4.73 4.06 12.59
N VAL A 144 -5.62 3.73 11.65
CA VAL A 144 -6.40 2.47 11.68
C VAL A 144 -5.49 1.25 11.55
N VAL A 145 -4.60 1.23 10.55
CA VAL A 145 -3.70 0.09 10.35
C VAL A 145 -2.71 -0.08 11.51
N PRO A 146 -2.00 0.98 11.98
CA PRO A 146 -1.14 0.84 13.16
C PRO A 146 -1.89 0.42 14.42
N TYR A 147 -3.08 0.99 14.68
CA TYR A 147 -3.91 0.61 15.83
C TYR A 147 -4.29 -0.86 15.79
N THR A 148 -4.86 -1.33 14.67
CA THR A 148 -5.27 -2.75 14.52
C THR A 148 -4.09 -3.72 14.60
N LEU A 149 -2.91 -3.34 14.11
CA LEU A 149 -1.69 -4.13 14.29
C LEU A 149 -1.25 -4.19 15.74
N MET A 150 -1.20 -3.04 16.43
CA MET A 150 -0.78 -3.01 17.83
C MET A 150 -1.77 -3.77 18.73
N GLU A 151 -3.06 -3.65 18.46
CA GLU A 151 -4.11 -4.38 19.17
C GLU A 151 -3.98 -5.89 18.96
N ALA A 152 -3.82 -6.34 17.70
CA ALA A 152 -3.72 -7.75 17.37
C ALA A 152 -2.46 -8.44 17.93
N PHE A 153 -1.39 -7.69 18.15
CA PHE A 153 -0.13 -8.21 18.71
C PHE A 153 0.05 -7.88 20.20
N ASP A 154 -1.02 -7.48 20.90
CA ASP A 154 -1.00 -7.08 22.32
C ASP A 154 0.10 -6.06 22.65
N SER A 155 0.41 -5.19 21.67
CA SER A 155 1.48 -4.19 21.75
C SER A 155 0.92 -2.76 21.83
N LEU A 156 -0.32 -2.58 22.27
CA LEU A 156 -0.91 -1.27 22.50
C LEU A 156 -0.22 -0.60 23.70
N SER A 157 0.57 0.43 23.41
CA SER A 157 1.25 1.23 24.41
C SER A 157 1.04 2.72 24.14
N ALA A 158 1.00 3.51 25.20
CA ALA A 158 1.12 4.96 25.07
C ALA A 158 2.52 5.30 24.54
N PRO A 159 2.68 6.37 23.72
CA PRO A 159 3.99 6.84 23.31
C PRO A 159 4.87 7.09 24.55
N SER A 160 6.04 6.47 24.58
CA SER A 160 7.03 6.76 25.61
C SER A 160 7.69 8.11 25.31
N PHE A 161 8.28 8.78 26.31
CA PHE A 161 9.07 10.01 26.09
C PHE A 161 10.57 9.70 25.99
N ASN A 162 10.92 8.60 25.31
CA ASN A 162 12.30 8.23 25.09
C ASN A 162 12.87 8.81 23.78
N LEU A 163 14.16 8.57 23.53
CA LEU A 163 14.85 9.10 22.36
C LEU A 163 14.23 8.62 21.03
N ALA A 164 13.76 7.37 20.98
CA ALA A 164 13.14 6.81 19.77
C ALA A 164 11.83 7.53 19.45
N ALA A 165 10.97 7.72 20.44
CA ALA A 165 9.72 8.43 20.26
C ALA A 165 9.92 9.91 19.92
N LEU A 166 10.87 10.59 20.57
CA LEU A 166 11.23 11.98 20.23
C LEU A 166 11.75 12.09 18.80
N ALA A 167 12.60 11.15 18.36
CA ALA A 167 13.08 11.10 16.99
C ALA A 167 11.92 10.87 16.00
N GLY A 168 11.02 9.94 16.30
CA GLY A 168 9.82 9.67 15.50
C GLY A 168 8.93 10.91 15.36
N MET A 169 8.61 11.59 16.45
CA MET A 169 7.83 12.85 16.44
C MET A 169 8.52 13.95 15.64
N THR A 170 9.84 14.11 15.82
CA THR A 170 10.64 15.13 15.14
C THR A 170 10.69 14.88 13.63
N LEU A 171 10.82 13.62 13.20
CA LEU A 171 10.85 13.23 11.79
C LEU A 171 9.46 13.17 11.15
N PHE A 172 8.39 12.98 11.93
CA PHE A 172 7.02 12.95 11.43
C PHE A 172 6.60 14.28 10.78
N LEU A 173 7.03 15.41 11.34
CA LEU A 173 6.72 16.73 10.81
C LEU A 173 7.31 16.98 9.40
N PRO A 174 8.63 16.84 9.15
CA PRO A 174 9.19 17.06 7.83
C PRO A 174 8.72 16.04 6.79
N THR A 175 8.47 14.77 7.17
CA THR A 175 7.89 13.76 6.25
C THR A 175 6.46 14.12 5.86
N SER A 176 5.65 14.57 6.81
CA SER A 176 4.30 15.09 6.55
C SER A 176 4.30 16.33 5.65
N LEU A 177 5.22 17.27 5.93
CA LEU A 177 5.39 18.46 5.10
C LEU A 177 5.80 18.10 3.66
N LEU A 178 6.70 17.13 3.48
CA LEU A 178 7.07 16.62 2.16
C LEU A 178 5.84 16.10 1.40
N GLY A 179 4.97 15.33 2.06
CA GLY A 179 3.71 14.83 1.48
C GLY A 179 2.76 15.96 1.07
N LEU A 180 2.51 16.92 1.97
CA LEU A 180 1.62 18.06 1.73
C LEU A 180 2.13 18.99 0.63
N VAL A 181 3.44 19.31 0.62
CA VAL A 181 4.05 20.11 -0.43
C VAL A 181 3.99 19.37 -1.76
N SER A 182 4.24 18.06 -1.79
CA SER A 182 4.09 17.25 -3.01
C SER A 182 2.66 17.28 -3.54
N ALA A 183 1.66 17.20 -2.64
CA ALA A 183 0.26 17.29 -3.02
C ALA A 183 -0.10 18.67 -3.58
N TYR A 184 0.40 19.75 -2.96
CA TYR A 184 0.24 21.11 -3.47
C TYR A 184 0.76 21.24 -4.91
N TYR A 185 1.97 20.76 -5.19
CA TYR A 185 2.54 20.82 -6.55
C TYR A 185 1.74 19.97 -7.53
N MET A 186 1.23 18.81 -7.11
CA MET A 186 0.38 17.96 -7.94
C MET A 186 -0.93 18.67 -8.31
N VAL A 187 -1.63 19.24 -7.33
CA VAL A 187 -2.88 19.98 -7.53
C VAL A 187 -2.65 21.21 -8.42
N ARG A 188 -1.58 21.97 -8.15
CA ARG A 188 -1.32 23.25 -8.81
C ARG A 188 -0.86 23.09 -10.26
N TYR A 189 -0.01 22.09 -10.54
CA TYR A 189 0.66 21.96 -11.83
C TYR A 189 0.21 20.72 -12.61
N GLY A 190 -0.17 19.64 -11.94
CA GLY A 190 -0.55 18.36 -12.57
C GLY A 190 -1.95 18.33 -13.16
N GLY A 191 -2.88 19.17 -12.69
CA GLY A 191 -4.25 19.20 -13.21
C GLY A 191 -5.04 17.91 -12.92
N GLY A 192 -4.74 17.26 -11.80
CA GLY A 192 -5.44 16.09 -11.28
C GLY A 192 -4.91 15.74 -9.89
N THR A 193 -5.36 14.62 -9.35
CA THR A 193 -5.00 14.13 -8.02
C THR A 193 -3.85 13.10 -8.10
N PRO A 194 -3.24 12.75 -6.95
CA PRO A 194 -2.24 11.69 -6.89
C PRO A 194 -2.79 10.28 -7.13
N LEU A 195 -4.11 10.06 -7.00
CA LEU A 195 -4.69 8.72 -7.15
C LEU A 195 -4.93 8.35 -8.62
N PRO A 196 -4.74 7.07 -9.01
CA PRO A 196 -4.96 6.60 -10.38
C PRO A 196 -6.36 6.94 -10.95
N ILE A 197 -7.39 6.91 -10.10
CA ILE A 197 -8.80 7.12 -10.47
C ILE A 197 -9.15 8.56 -10.91
N ASP A 198 -8.27 9.52 -10.64
CA ASP A 198 -8.43 10.93 -11.01
C ASP A 198 -7.04 11.56 -11.18
N GLN A 199 -6.21 10.96 -12.03
CA GLN A 199 -4.77 11.25 -12.10
C GLN A 199 -4.44 12.56 -12.82
N ALA A 200 -3.28 13.13 -12.48
CA ALA A 200 -2.72 14.31 -13.10
C ALA A 200 -2.55 14.16 -14.62
N VAL A 201 -3.02 15.16 -15.37
CA VAL A 201 -3.01 15.23 -16.84
C VAL A 201 -1.70 15.81 -17.39
N ARG A 202 -0.94 16.51 -16.55
CA ARG A 202 0.39 17.04 -16.88
C ARG A 202 1.45 16.42 -16.00
N LEU A 203 2.65 16.21 -16.56
CA LEU A 203 3.80 15.79 -15.80
C LEU A 203 4.21 16.91 -14.82
N VAL A 204 4.44 16.55 -13.56
CA VAL A 204 4.89 17.48 -12.52
C VAL A 204 6.35 17.21 -12.21
N ASP A 205 7.23 18.13 -12.59
CA ASP A 205 8.68 18.08 -12.35
C ASP A 205 9.17 19.21 -11.43
N ARG A 206 8.24 19.90 -10.76
CA ARG A 206 8.50 21.08 -9.90
C ARG A 206 8.37 20.75 -8.41
N GLY A 207 8.97 21.60 -7.57
CA GLY A 207 8.93 21.42 -6.11
C GLY A 207 9.69 20.16 -5.70
N PRO A 208 9.15 19.31 -4.80
CA PRO A 208 9.80 18.05 -4.40
C PRO A 208 10.12 17.11 -5.58
N TYR A 209 9.28 17.13 -6.63
CA TYR A 209 9.47 16.31 -7.82
C TYR A 209 10.75 16.64 -8.61
N ARG A 210 11.32 17.84 -8.41
CA ARG A 210 12.60 18.21 -9.05
C ARG A 210 13.80 17.44 -8.49
N PHE A 211 13.66 16.84 -7.31
CA PHE A 211 14.73 16.16 -6.59
C PHE A 211 14.57 14.63 -6.60
N VAL A 212 13.32 14.15 -6.55
CA VAL A 212 12.97 12.73 -6.48
C VAL A 212 11.70 12.46 -7.28
N ARG A 213 11.57 11.27 -7.86
CA ARG A 213 10.41 10.94 -8.71
C ARG A 213 9.13 10.69 -7.95
N ASN A 214 9.23 10.13 -6.75
CA ASN A 214 8.08 9.70 -5.96
C ASN A 214 8.13 10.26 -4.52
N PRO A 215 8.13 11.60 -4.33
CA PRO A 215 8.23 12.22 -3.01
C PRO A 215 7.06 11.85 -2.08
N MET A 216 5.87 11.57 -2.62
CA MET A 216 4.72 11.11 -1.83
C MET A 216 4.91 9.71 -1.26
N ALA A 217 5.54 8.79 -2.01
CA ALA A 217 5.86 7.46 -1.51
C ALA A 217 6.91 7.54 -0.39
N ILE A 218 7.93 8.40 -0.55
CA ILE A 218 8.90 8.70 0.50
C ILE A 218 8.21 9.25 1.75
N ALA A 219 7.30 10.21 1.58
CA ALA A 219 6.54 10.78 2.69
C ALA A 219 5.69 9.73 3.42
N GLY A 220 4.88 8.95 2.69
CA GLY A 220 4.00 7.94 3.30
C GLY A 220 4.76 6.83 4.03
N ILE A 221 5.84 6.30 3.43
CA ILE A 221 6.69 5.28 4.08
C ILE A 221 7.42 5.90 5.27
N GLY A 222 7.95 7.12 5.13
CA GLY A 222 8.60 7.84 6.21
C GLY A 222 7.67 8.09 7.40
N GLN A 223 6.42 8.46 7.14
CA GLN A 223 5.39 8.62 8.17
C GLN A 223 5.11 7.29 8.88
N GLY A 224 4.97 6.18 8.15
CA GLY A 224 4.80 4.85 8.73
C GLY A 224 5.96 4.44 9.64
N LEU A 225 7.21 4.70 9.23
CA LEU A 225 8.40 4.49 10.06
C LEU A 225 8.42 5.37 11.31
N CYS A 226 7.98 6.63 11.19
CA CYS A 226 7.87 7.52 12.33
C CYS A 226 6.82 7.02 13.34
N VAL A 227 5.66 6.54 12.88
CA VAL A 227 4.65 5.91 13.75
C VAL A 227 5.24 4.69 14.45
N ALA A 228 5.97 3.83 13.74
CA ALA A 228 6.65 2.70 14.34
C ALA A 228 7.65 3.09 15.44
N LEU A 229 8.39 4.20 15.26
CA LEU A 229 9.31 4.75 16.28
C LEU A 229 8.58 5.37 17.48
N ILE A 230 7.49 6.11 17.24
CA ILE A 230 6.69 6.76 18.29
C ILE A 230 6.09 5.73 19.25
N PHE A 231 5.62 4.61 18.71
CA PHE A 231 4.99 3.54 19.48
C PHE A 231 5.94 2.36 19.78
N GLU A 232 7.20 2.44 19.32
CA GLU A 232 8.21 1.37 19.46
C GLU A 232 7.69 -0.02 19.03
N SER A 233 6.84 -0.04 18.01
CA SER A 233 6.05 -1.21 17.62
C SER A 233 6.68 -1.95 16.43
N ILE A 234 7.17 -3.17 16.69
CA ILE A 234 7.71 -4.07 15.67
C ILE A 234 6.67 -4.46 14.60
N PRO A 235 5.39 -4.76 14.94
CA PRO A 235 4.35 -4.96 13.92
C PRO A 235 4.18 -3.77 12.97
N VAL A 236 4.15 -2.53 13.50
CA VAL A 236 4.00 -1.32 12.68
C VAL A 236 5.24 -1.07 11.83
N LEU A 237 6.44 -1.32 12.38
CA LEU A 237 7.70 -1.26 11.63
C LEU A 237 7.68 -2.25 10.46
N SER A 238 7.27 -3.49 10.72
CA SER A 238 7.17 -4.56 9.72
C SER A 238 6.19 -4.18 8.61
N TYR A 239 5.03 -3.61 8.97
CA TYR A 239 4.06 -3.06 8.02
C TYR A 239 4.65 -1.97 7.13
N ALA A 240 5.33 -0.96 7.70
CA ALA A 240 5.92 0.13 6.92
C ALA A 240 7.00 -0.39 5.95
N MET A 241 7.84 -1.32 6.41
CA MET A 241 8.89 -1.92 5.59
C MET A 241 8.33 -2.82 4.48
N LEU A 242 7.35 -3.68 4.79
CA LEU A 242 6.67 -4.50 3.78
C LEU A 242 5.94 -3.63 2.76
N GLY A 243 5.26 -2.57 3.21
CA GLY A 243 4.62 -1.59 2.33
C GLY A 243 5.62 -0.94 1.36
N ALA A 244 6.82 -0.58 1.84
CA ALA A 244 7.88 -0.05 0.98
C ALA A 244 8.34 -1.05 -0.09
N VAL A 245 8.51 -2.32 0.28
CA VAL A 245 8.89 -3.40 -0.64
C VAL A 245 7.79 -3.64 -1.68
N VAL A 246 6.53 -3.77 -1.25
CA VAL A 246 5.37 -3.97 -2.13
C VAL A 246 5.23 -2.79 -3.09
N TRP A 247 5.32 -1.56 -2.59
CA TRP A 247 5.25 -0.38 -3.44
C TRP A 247 6.39 -0.37 -4.47
N HIS A 248 7.62 -0.67 -4.05
CA HIS A 248 8.78 -0.65 -4.95
C HIS A 248 8.72 -1.70 -6.07
N LEU A 249 8.28 -2.92 -5.72
CA LEU A 249 8.32 -4.07 -6.62
C LEU A 249 7.05 -4.24 -7.46
N ALA A 250 5.90 -3.77 -6.97
CA ALA A 250 4.62 -3.95 -7.63
C ALA A 250 3.99 -2.65 -8.12
N VAL A 251 3.83 -1.66 -7.25
CA VAL A 251 3.09 -0.42 -7.57
C VAL A 251 3.90 0.48 -8.49
N ARG A 252 5.12 0.81 -8.10
CA ARG A 252 6.02 1.70 -8.84
C ARG A 252 6.20 1.27 -10.31
N PRO A 253 6.48 -0.01 -10.65
CA PRO A 253 6.65 -0.38 -12.06
C PRO A 253 5.39 -0.19 -12.90
N ILE A 254 4.20 -0.33 -12.30
CA ILE A 254 2.92 -0.10 -12.98
C ILE A 254 2.71 1.40 -13.19
N GLU A 255 2.97 2.22 -12.16
CA GLU A 255 2.90 3.68 -12.23
C GLU A 255 3.92 4.27 -13.23
N GLU A 256 5.19 3.88 -13.16
CA GLU A 256 6.24 4.37 -14.07
C GLU A 256 5.96 3.94 -15.53
N ARG A 257 5.31 2.79 -15.76
CA ARG A 257 4.83 2.40 -17.11
C ARG A 257 3.72 3.32 -17.59
N ASN A 258 2.70 3.54 -16.75
CA ASN A 258 1.59 4.42 -17.11
C ASN A 258 2.08 5.83 -17.43
N LEU A 259 3.03 6.36 -16.65
CA LEU A 259 3.67 7.65 -16.92
C LEU A 259 4.44 7.65 -18.25
N ALA A 260 5.18 6.59 -18.56
CA ALA A 260 5.89 6.47 -19.84
C ALA A 260 4.95 6.37 -21.04
N GLU A 261 3.85 5.64 -20.92
CA GLU A 261 2.82 5.52 -21.98
C GLU A 261 2.11 6.84 -22.24
N ARG A 262 1.86 7.64 -21.19
CA ARG A 262 1.10 8.91 -21.29
C ARG A 262 1.94 10.11 -21.69
N PHE A 263 3.13 10.24 -21.14
CA PHE A 263 3.99 11.42 -21.30
C PHE A 263 5.20 11.16 -22.23
N GLY A 264 5.44 9.92 -22.65
CA GLY A 264 6.46 9.58 -23.63
C GLY A 264 7.86 10.08 -23.26
N GLU A 265 8.51 10.75 -24.21
CA GLU A 265 9.88 11.26 -24.07
C GLU A 265 10.05 12.24 -22.91
N GLU A 266 9.04 13.07 -22.61
CA GLU A 266 9.10 14.05 -21.52
C GLU A 266 9.34 13.35 -20.17
N TYR A 267 8.61 12.25 -19.93
CA TYR A 267 8.80 11.44 -18.73
C TYR A 267 10.13 10.68 -18.75
N LEU A 268 10.59 10.18 -19.90
CA LEU A 268 11.88 9.49 -19.98
C LEU A 268 13.05 10.42 -19.67
N MET A 269 13.02 11.66 -20.17
CA MET A 269 13.99 12.71 -19.84
C MET A 269 13.91 13.11 -18.38
N TYR A 270 12.71 13.24 -17.81
CA TYR A 270 12.54 13.46 -16.38
C TYR A 270 13.15 12.31 -15.57
N ARG A 271 12.86 11.06 -15.95
CA ARG A 271 13.32 9.85 -15.27
C ARG A 271 14.84 9.71 -15.26
N SER A 272 15.54 10.15 -16.31
CA SER A 272 17.02 10.14 -16.34
C SER A 272 17.65 11.22 -15.44
N ARG A 273 16.93 12.32 -15.18
CA ARG A 273 17.44 13.44 -14.37
C ARG A 273 17.38 13.16 -12.89
N VAL A 274 16.30 12.55 -12.39
CA VAL A 274 16.03 12.32 -10.96
C VAL A 274 15.92 10.84 -10.60
N TRP A 275 16.29 10.50 -9.36
CA TRP A 275 16.21 9.14 -8.84
C TRP A 275 14.87 8.86 -8.16
N CYS A 276 14.55 7.59 -7.91
CA CYS A 276 13.28 7.19 -7.31
C CYS A 276 13.19 7.58 -5.83
N TRP A 277 14.23 7.23 -5.05
CA TRP A 277 14.23 7.36 -3.59
C TRP A 277 15.17 8.43 -3.06
N ILE A 278 16.36 8.54 -3.64
CA ILE A 278 17.42 9.40 -3.11
C ILE A 278 17.38 10.75 -3.84
N PRO A 279 17.29 11.89 -3.12
CA PRO A 279 17.29 13.21 -3.72
C PRO A 279 18.54 13.46 -4.56
N LYS A 280 18.35 13.96 -5.78
CA LYS A 280 19.43 14.42 -6.64
C LYS A 280 19.32 15.93 -6.80
N LEU A 281 20.41 16.64 -6.53
CA LEU A 281 20.47 18.08 -6.75
C LEU A 281 20.39 18.35 -8.27
N PRO A 282 19.51 19.25 -8.73
CA PRO A 282 19.48 19.67 -10.12
C PRO A 282 20.85 20.23 -10.51
N LYS A 283 21.35 19.86 -11.69
CA LYS A 283 22.49 20.58 -12.28
C LYS A 283 21.99 21.99 -12.60
N VAL A 284 22.57 22.99 -11.92
CA VAL A 284 22.34 24.42 -12.16
C VAL A 284 22.81 24.76 -13.57
#